data_AF-A0A959KVL9-F1
#
_entry.id   AF-A0A959KVL9-F1
#
_cell.length_a   1.000
_cell.length_b   1.000
_cell.length_c   1.000
_cell.angle_alpha   90.00
_cell.angle_beta   90.00
_cell.angle_gamma   90.00
#
_symmetry.space_group_name_H-M   'P 1'
#
loop_
_entity.id
_entity.type
_entity.pdbx_description
1 polymer ?
#
loop_
_entity_poly.entity_id
_entity_poly.type
_entity_poly.pdbx_seq_one_letter_code
_entity_poly.pdbx_strand_id
1 'polypeptide(L)'
;ASNRVEVSRVVIRNNEPTQTVVAIIEVDDQLNPVSGQGAAFQLQPYDEIIVRNVPEFKLQQNVVIEGEVRYPGTHPLLGDNERLSSLIQRAGGLTEEAFAEGATLYRPKDGVGYIVMDLKEALKNEKSRFNYILKPGDVISLPVKKDFVAITGATKAQELYTQEILKDGKLTVPFHKGKRARFYVSKYAAGIGKDGKASKITVVHPNGEVKKTKNFGLFLIYPKVRKGSQINVGKKEEKEQPEGAPTQKEEIDWGKVVADSIAQATAILSLILLIQKVN
;
A
#
# COMPACT_ATOMS: atom_id res chain seq x y z
N ALA A 1 -36.49 -1.10 4.18
CA ALA A 1 -37.28 -1.24 5.42
C ALA A 1 -37.46 -2.71 5.70
N SER A 2 -37.54 -3.12 6.97
CA SER A 2 -37.95 -4.49 7.27
C SER A 2 -39.45 -4.57 7.18
N ASN A 3 -39.92 -5.48 6.35
CA ASN A 3 -41.32 -5.74 6.19
C ASN A 3 -41.70 -7.02 6.94
N ARG A 4 -40.86 -7.56 7.86
CA ARG A 4 -41.09 -8.87 8.48
C ARG A 4 -41.05 -8.79 10.01
N VAL A 5 -42.19 -9.08 10.62
CA VAL A 5 -42.40 -9.16 12.07
C VAL A 5 -42.66 -10.61 12.45
N GLU A 6 -41.90 -11.11 13.42
CA GLU A 6 -42.08 -12.46 13.96
C GLU A 6 -42.84 -12.36 15.28
N VAL A 7 -43.93 -13.10 15.41
CA VAL A 7 -44.72 -13.21 16.63
C VAL A 7 -44.67 -14.64 17.12
N SER A 8 -44.29 -14.85 18.37
CA SER A 8 -44.23 -16.17 18.98
C SER A 8 -45.08 -16.25 20.26
N ARG A 9 -45.74 -17.39 20.47
CA ARG A 9 -46.61 -17.66 21.61
C ARG A 9 -46.28 -19.02 22.20
N VAL A 10 -46.12 -19.06 23.52
CA VAL A 10 -46.03 -20.32 24.27
C VAL A 10 -47.43 -20.71 24.76
N VAL A 11 -47.92 -21.86 24.31
CA VAL A 11 -49.21 -22.42 24.70
C VAL A 11 -48.98 -23.52 25.73
N ILE A 12 -49.44 -23.28 26.95
CA ILE A 12 -49.37 -24.22 28.07
C ILE A 12 -50.80 -24.69 28.38
N ARG A 13 -51.01 -26.01 28.36
CA ARG A 13 -52.30 -26.66 28.65
C ARG A 13 -52.10 -27.75 29.69
N ASN A 14 -53.10 -27.97 30.54
CA ASN A 14 -53.00 -28.93 31.63
C ASN A 14 -52.75 -30.35 31.10
N ASN A 15 -51.65 -30.96 31.55
CA ASN A 15 -51.25 -32.32 31.19
C ASN A 15 -50.99 -32.53 29.67
N GLU A 16 -50.77 -31.46 28.92
CA GLU A 16 -50.32 -31.49 27.53
C GLU A 16 -48.89 -30.90 27.43
N PRO A 17 -48.05 -31.38 26.51
CA PRO A 17 -46.76 -30.75 26.24
C PRO A 17 -46.92 -29.29 25.81
N THR A 18 -46.01 -28.44 26.26
CA THR A 18 -45.91 -27.05 25.80
C THR A 18 -45.78 -26.99 24.29
N GLN A 19 -46.56 -26.12 23.65
CA GLN A 19 -46.49 -25.88 22.20
C GLN A 19 -46.05 -24.43 21.93
N THR A 20 -45.27 -24.21 20.88
CA THR A 20 -44.93 -22.86 20.42
C THR A 20 -45.64 -22.60 19.10
N VAL A 21 -46.40 -21.52 19.04
CA VAL A 21 -47.01 -21.01 17.82
C VAL A 21 -46.15 -19.86 17.32
N VAL A 22 -45.77 -19.87 16.04
CA VAL A 22 -45.03 -18.79 15.39
C VAL A 22 -45.83 -18.27 14.22
N ALA A 23 -46.01 -16.96 14.16
CA ALA A 23 -46.59 -16.25 13.03
C ALA A 23 -45.57 -15.26 12.47
N ILE A 24 -45.49 -15.21 11.14
CA ILE A 24 -44.69 -14.24 10.42
C ILE A 24 -45.67 -13.28 9.74
N ILE A 25 -45.60 -12.02 10.12
CA ILE A 25 -46.45 -10.95 9.60
C ILE A 25 -45.59 -10.08 8.71
N GLU A 26 -46.00 -9.93 7.45
CA GLU A 26 -45.39 -8.95 6.57
C GLU A 26 -46.13 -7.61 6.65
N VAL A 27 -45.42 -6.48 6.72
CA VAL A 27 -46.02 -5.14 6.88
C VAL A 27 -45.54 -4.16 5.80
N ASP A 28 -46.42 -3.23 5.39
CA ASP A 28 -46.09 -2.13 4.48
C ASP A 28 -45.41 -0.94 5.19
N ASP A 29 -45.10 0.11 4.43
CA ASP A 29 -44.45 1.32 4.94
C ASP A 29 -45.32 2.09 5.97
N GLN A 30 -46.62 1.81 6.01
CA GLN A 30 -47.59 2.36 6.97
C GLN A 30 -47.86 1.39 8.13
N LEU A 31 -47.08 0.30 8.23
CA LEU A 31 -47.22 -0.78 9.21
C LEU A 31 -48.52 -1.58 9.09
N ASN A 32 -49.22 -1.51 7.96
CA ASN A 32 -50.37 -2.37 7.71
C ASN A 32 -49.90 -3.77 7.31
N PRO A 33 -50.53 -4.83 7.83
CA PRO A 33 -50.21 -6.18 7.41
C PRO A 33 -50.54 -6.39 5.92
N VAL A 34 -49.55 -6.85 5.16
CA VAL A 34 -49.68 -7.21 3.75
C VAL A 34 -50.27 -8.62 3.65
N SER A 35 -51.19 -8.83 2.70
CA SER A 35 -52.04 -10.03 2.57
C SER A 35 -51.29 -11.36 2.70
N GLY A 36 -51.71 -12.23 3.65
CA GLY A 36 -51.15 -13.56 3.90
C GLY A 36 -51.68 -14.20 5.19
N GLN A 37 -51.24 -15.42 5.55
CA GLN A 37 -51.68 -16.13 6.78
C GLN A 37 -51.40 -15.33 8.09
N GLY A 38 -50.40 -14.43 8.08
CA GLY A 38 -50.08 -13.55 9.21
C GLY A 38 -50.97 -12.30 9.35
N ALA A 39 -51.67 -11.87 8.29
CA ALA A 39 -52.49 -10.65 8.33
C ALA A 39 -53.75 -10.79 9.20
N ALA A 40 -54.20 -12.02 9.43
CA ALA A 40 -55.32 -12.35 10.33
C ALA A 40 -54.87 -12.79 11.73
N PHE A 41 -53.55 -12.73 12.03
CA PHE A 41 -53.04 -13.18 13.31
C PHE A 41 -53.49 -12.23 14.43
N GLN A 42 -54.32 -12.73 15.35
CA GLN A 42 -54.74 -11.98 16.52
C GLN A 42 -53.72 -12.15 17.65
N LEU A 43 -53.19 -11.01 18.09
CA LEU A 43 -52.32 -10.95 19.25
C LEU A 43 -53.08 -11.37 20.51
N GLN A 44 -52.40 -12.10 21.38
CA GLN A 44 -52.90 -12.49 22.69
C GLN A 44 -51.92 -12.03 23.78
N PRO A 45 -52.36 -11.95 25.05
CA PRO A 45 -51.45 -11.71 26.16
C PRO A 45 -50.29 -12.71 26.15
N TYR A 46 -49.09 -12.20 26.47
CA TYR A 46 -47.84 -12.95 26.51
C TYR A 46 -47.24 -13.37 25.16
N ASP A 47 -47.75 -12.84 24.03
CA ASP A 47 -47.06 -12.94 22.74
C ASP A 47 -45.75 -12.14 22.76
N GLU A 48 -44.67 -12.75 22.24
CA GLU A 48 -43.40 -12.07 22.01
C GLU A 48 -43.35 -11.58 20.56
N ILE A 49 -43.12 -10.27 20.37
CA ILE A 49 -43.05 -9.64 19.04
C ILE A 49 -41.61 -9.22 18.78
N ILE A 50 -41.02 -9.78 17.74
CA ILE A 50 -39.64 -9.49 17.31
C ILE A 50 -39.69 -8.83 15.93
N VAL A 51 -39.33 -7.55 15.90
CA VAL A 51 -39.12 -6.81 14.64
C VAL A 51 -37.65 -6.97 14.26
N ARG A 52 -37.37 -7.78 13.23
CA ARG A 52 -35.99 -7.98 12.75
C ARG A 52 -35.65 -6.90 11.75
N ASN A 53 -34.47 -6.29 11.85
CA ASN A 53 -33.94 -5.44 10.76
C ASN A 53 -33.65 -6.31 9.54
N VAL A 54 -33.75 -5.73 8.34
CA VAL A 54 -33.37 -6.44 7.10
C VAL A 54 -31.90 -6.83 7.22
N PRO A 55 -31.58 -8.13 7.16
CA PRO A 55 -30.21 -8.58 7.05
C PRO A 55 -29.57 -7.88 5.85
N GLU A 56 -28.36 -7.34 6.02
CA GLU A 56 -27.61 -6.62 4.96
C GLU A 56 -28.14 -5.23 4.57
N PHE A 57 -29.12 -4.64 5.30
CA PHE A 57 -29.44 -3.23 5.08
C PHE A 57 -28.23 -2.35 5.40
N LYS A 58 -27.75 -1.64 4.37
CA LYS A 58 -26.68 -0.67 4.46
C LYS A 58 -27.17 0.62 3.83
N LEU A 59 -26.92 1.74 4.51
CA LEU A 59 -27.05 3.05 3.86
C LEU A 59 -26.11 3.12 2.66
N GLN A 60 -26.46 3.94 1.66
CA GLN A 60 -25.62 4.20 0.51
C GLN A 60 -24.23 4.65 0.97
N GLN A 61 -23.22 3.89 0.57
CA GLN A 61 -21.82 4.15 0.86
C GLN A 61 -21.15 4.73 -0.37
N ASN A 62 -20.15 5.59 -0.15
CA ASN A 62 -19.50 6.31 -1.24
C ASN A 62 -17.99 6.13 -1.22
N VAL A 63 -17.40 6.36 -2.38
CA VAL A 63 -15.96 6.53 -2.62
C VAL A 63 -15.75 7.86 -3.32
N VAL A 64 -14.59 8.47 -3.11
CA VAL A 64 -14.24 9.75 -3.74
C VAL A 64 -13.16 9.50 -4.77
N ILE A 65 -13.34 10.04 -5.97
CA ILE A 65 -12.31 10.09 -7.00
C ILE A 65 -11.96 11.53 -7.34
N GLU A 66 -10.68 11.86 -7.28
CA GLU A 66 -10.15 13.20 -7.49
C GLU A 66 -9.17 13.21 -8.67
N GLY A 67 -9.10 14.37 -9.34
CA GLY A 67 -8.16 14.62 -10.43
C GLY A 67 -8.64 14.10 -11.78
N GLU A 68 -7.75 13.45 -12.52
CA GLU A 68 -7.79 13.30 -13.98
C GLU A 68 -8.69 12.16 -14.50
N VAL A 69 -9.96 12.16 -14.09
CA VAL A 69 -11.04 11.37 -14.70
C VAL A 69 -12.06 12.29 -15.36
N ARG A 70 -12.91 11.77 -16.25
CA ARG A 70 -13.92 12.60 -16.91
C ARG A 70 -14.95 13.19 -15.93
N TYR A 71 -15.31 12.42 -14.91
CA TYR A 71 -16.30 12.81 -13.90
C TYR A 71 -15.74 12.61 -12.48
N PRO A 72 -14.91 13.54 -11.99
CA PRO A 72 -14.41 13.50 -10.63
C PRO A 72 -15.51 13.82 -9.62
N GLY A 73 -15.35 13.36 -8.37
CA GLY A 73 -16.26 13.62 -7.28
C GLY A 73 -16.62 12.37 -6.48
N THR A 74 -17.76 12.44 -5.81
CA THR A 74 -18.28 11.36 -4.97
C THR A 74 -19.09 10.39 -5.83
N HIS A 75 -18.78 9.10 -5.74
CA HIS A 75 -19.49 8.03 -6.43
C HIS A 75 -20.08 7.03 -5.42
N PRO A 76 -21.33 6.59 -5.60
CA PRO A 76 -21.90 5.52 -4.79
C PRO A 76 -21.19 4.21 -5.06
N LEU A 77 -20.95 3.40 -4.04
CA LEU A 77 -20.55 2.01 -4.20
C LEU A 77 -21.75 1.19 -4.71
N LEU A 78 -21.54 0.43 -5.78
CA LEU A 78 -22.54 -0.46 -6.37
C LEU A 78 -22.79 -1.73 -5.52
N GLY A 79 -21.84 -2.08 -4.66
CA GLY A 79 -21.93 -3.21 -3.75
C GLY A 79 -20.59 -3.48 -3.07
N ASP A 80 -20.56 -4.47 -2.17
CA ASP A 80 -19.40 -4.78 -1.32
C ASP A 80 -18.14 -5.23 -2.10
N ASN A 81 -18.31 -5.60 -3.37
CA ASN A 81 -17.28 -6.13 -4.27
C ASN A 81 -16.96 -5.22 -5.46
N GLU A 82 -17.40 -3.95 -5.46
CA GLU A 82 -17.03 -3.02 -6.54
C GLU A 82 -15.50 -2.84 -6.57
N ARG A 83 -14.95 -2.97 -7.77
CA ARG A 83 -13.51 -2.88 -8.01
C ARG A 83 -13.11 -1.51 -8.54
N LEU A 84 -11.85 -1.16 -8.31
CA LEU A 84 -11.23 0.05 -8.82
C LEU A 84 -11.48 0.27 -10.32
N SER A 85 -11.26 -0.76 -11.16
CA SER A 85 -11.45 -0.62 -12.62
C SER A 85 -12.90 -0.26 -12.99
N SER A 86 -13.87 -0.86 -12.31
CA SER A 86 -15.31 -0.58 -12.48
C SER A 86 -15.64 0.87 -12.13
N LEU A 87 -15.13 1.37 -11.00
CA LEU A 87 -15.32 2.77 -10.60
C LEU A 87 -14.73 3.72 -11.65
N ILE A 88 -13.50 3.49 -12.10
CA ILE A 88 -12.85 4.35 -13.10
C ILE A 88 -13.65 4.40 -14.41
N GLN A 89 -14.15 3.25 -14.87
CA GLN A 89 -14.98 3.19 -16.07
C GLN A 89 -16.25 4.02 -15.90
N ARG A 90 -16.90 3.92 -14.74
CA ARG A 90 -18.13 4.67 -14.41
C ARG A 90 -17.89 6.16 -14.19
N ALA A 91 -16.69 6.54 -13.77
CA ALA A 91 -16.21 7.93 -13.78
C ALA A 91 -15.88 8.45 -15.20
N GLY A 92 -16.25 7.71 -16.25
CA GLY A 92 -16.05 8.06 -17.66
C GLY A 92 -14.65 7.73 -18.19
N GLY A 93 -13.85 7.00 -17.42
CA GLY A 93 -12.47 6.70 -17.74
C GLY A 93 -11.50 7.84 -17.44
N LEU A 94 -10.23 7.60 -17.76
CA LEU A 94 -9.14 8.55 -17.56
C LEU A 94 -9.19 9.67 -18.62
N THR A 95 -8.76 10.88 -18.26
CA THR A 95 -8.49 11.95 -19.24
C THR A 95 -7.20 11.67 -20.01
N GLU A 96 -6.93 12.44 -21.07
CA GLU A 96 -5.66 12.33 -21.81
C GLU A 96 -4.45 12.78 -20.98
N GLU A 97 -4.65 13.68 -20.02
CA GLU A 97 -3.60 14.19 -19.12
C GLU A 97 -3.40 13.32 -17.88
N ALA A 98 -4.21 12.27 -17.70
CA ALA A 98 -4.16 11.39 -16.56
C ALA A 98 -2.84 10.63 -16.43
N PHE A 99 -2.29 10.62 -15.22
CA PHE A 99 -1.11 9.85 -14.89
C PHE A 99 -1.45 8.61 -14.06
N ALA A 100 -1.90 7.56 -14.75
CA ALA A 100 -2.29 6.30 -14.12
C ALA A 100 -1.19 5.68 -13.26
N GLU A 101 0.08 5.76 -13.67
CA GLU A 101 1.21 5.23 -12.87
C GLU A 101 1.48 6.04 -11.58
N GLY A 102 0.85 7.20 -11.40
CA GLY A 102 0.89 8.00 -10.18
C GLY A 102 -0.42 8.09 -9.43
N ALA A 103 -1.41 7.28 -9.79
CA ALA A 103 -2.62 7.14 -9.00
C ALA A 103 -2.28 6.66 -7.58
N THR A 104 -3.00 7.17 -6.60
CA THR A 104 -2.90 6.78 -5.20
C THR A 104 -4.26 6.44 -4.63
N LEU A 105 -4.31 5.49 -3.70
CA LEU A 105 -5.49 5.09 -2.95
C LEU A 105 -5.24 5.35 -1.47
N TYR A 106 -6.11 6.12 -0.85
CA TYR A 106 -6.09 6.39 0.58
C TYR A 106 -7.34 5.80 1.23
N ARG A 107 -7.13 4.96 2.24
CA ARG A 107 -8.18 4.28 3.00
C ARG A 107 -8.13 4.74 4.47
N PRO A 108 -8.96 5.74 4.84
CA PRO A 108 -8.96 6.28 6.21
C PRO A 108 -9.65 5.33 7.19
N LYS A 109 -10.74 4.72 6.75
CA LYS A 109 -11.50 3.74 7.54
C LYS A 109 -10.65 2.47 7.64
N ASP A 110 -10.46 1.94 8.85
CA ASP A 110 -9.62 0.75 9.17
C ASP A 110 -8.13 1.02 9.48
N GLY A 111 -7.68 2.27 9.51
CA GLY A 111 -6.29 2.60 9.89
C GLY A 111 -5.23 2.13 8.88
N VAL A 112 -5.65 1.77 7.66
CA VAL A 112 -4.76 1.28 6.58
C VAL A 112 -3.93 2.43 5.98
N GLY A 113 -4.54 3.60 5.77
CA GLY A 113 -3.88 4.75 5.17
C GLY A 113 -3.60 4.58 3.68
N TYR A 114 -2.39 4.92 3.24
CA TYR A 114 -2.02 4.85 1.82
C TYR A 114 -1.76 3.43 1.35
N ILE A 115 -2.40 3.06 0.25
CA ILE A 115 -2.24 1.77 -0.43
C ILE A 115 -1.50 2.00 -1.73
N VAL A 116 -0.35 1.34 -1.89
CA VAL A 116 0.42 1.35 -3.14
C VAL A 116 -0.38 0.66 -4.22
N MET A 117 -0.66 1.35 -5.33
CA MET A 117 -1.45 0.82 -6.44
C MET A 117 -0.73 0.91 -7.78
N ASP A 118 -1.16 0.12 -8.75
CA ASP A 118 -0.79 0.26 -10.15
C ASP A 118 -2.08 0.30 -10.97
N LEU A 119 -2.62 1.52 -11.14
CA LEU A 119 -3.90 1.71 -11.81
C LEU A 119 -3.86 1.23 -13.25
N LYS A 120 -2.72 1.44 -13.93
CA LYS A 120 -2.55 1.00 -15.31
C LYS A 120 -2.67 -0.52 -15.42
N GLU A 121 -2.04 -1.25 -14.50
CA GLU A 121 -2.17 -2.71 -14.45
C GLU A 121 -3.59 -3.14 -14.05
N ALA A 122 -4.23 -2.44 -13.11
CA ALA A 122 -5.60 -2.73 -12.69
C ALA A 122 -6.63 -2.57 -13.82
N LEU A 123 -6.46 -1.55 -14.67
CA LEU A 123 -7.32 -1.30 -15.83
C LEU A 123 -7.05 -2.27 -16.98
N LYS A 124 -5.81 -2.74 -17.12
CA LYS A 124 -5.43 -3.69 -18.18
C LYS A 124 -5.84 -5.12 -17.85
N ASN A 125 -5.82 -5.49 -16.58
CA ASN A 125 -6.08 -6.86 -16.13
C ASN A 125 -7.00 -6.83 -14.90
N GLU A 126 -8.26 -7.19 -15.11
CA GLU A 126 -9.27 -7.19 -14.04
C GLU A 126 -8.93 -8.13 -12.88
N LYS A 127 -8.17 -9.20 -13.15
CA LYS A 127 -7.70 -10.16 -12.14
C LYS A 127 -6.41 -9.71 -11.44
N SER A 128 -5.88 -8.55 -11.80
CA SER A 128 -4.70 -7.99 -11.16
C SER A 128 -4.94 -7.79 -9.67
N ARG A 129 -3.92 -8.10 -8.86
CA ARG A 129 -3.92 -7.77 -7.42
C ARG A 129 -4.06 -6.28 -7.15
N PHE A 130 -3.75 -5.43 -8.13
CA PHE A 130 -3.89 -3.98 -8.05
C PHE A 130 -5.32 -3.50 -8.34
N ASN A 131 -6.21 -4.38 -8.83
CA ASN A 131 -7.61 -4.07 -9.01
C ASN A 131 -8.38 -4.26 -7.70
N TYR A 132 -8.07 -3.41 -6.73
CA TYR A 132 -8.58 -3.49 -5.37
C TYR A 132 -10.10 -3.46 -5.31
N ILE A 133 -10.66 -4.21 -4.36
CA ILE A 133 -12.03 -4.04 -3.92
C ILE A 133 -12.08 -2.77 -3.08
N LEU A 134 -12.94 -1.85 -3.50
CA LEU A 134 -13.11 -0.56 -2.85
C LEU A 134 -13.90 -0.70 -1.56
N LYS A 135 -13.65 0.23 -0.64
CA LYS A 135 -14.32 0.30 0.66
C LYS A 135 -14.90 1.69 0.90
N PRO A 136 -15.94 1.79 1.74
CA PRO A 136 -16.58 3.06 2.02
C PRO A 136 -15.59 4.09 2.56
N GLY A 137 -15.56 5.27 1.95
CA GLY A 137 -14.66 6.35 2.31
C GLY A 137 -13.26 6.25 1.69
N ASP A 138 -13.01 5.28 0.80
CA ASP A 138 -11.80 5.28 -0.01
C ASP A 138 -11.71 6.55 -0.86
N VAL A 139 -10.51 7.11 -0.94
CA VAL A 139 -10.18 8.28 -1.77
C VAL A 139 -9.14 7.86 -2.81
N ILE A 140 -9.51 7.97 -4.09
CA ILE A 140 -8.62 7.72 -5.22
C ILE A 140 -8.18 9.07 -5.75
N SER A 141 -6.88 9.33 -5.78
CA SER A 141 -6.32 10.55 -6.36
C SER A 141 -5.53 10.22 -7.62
N LEU A 142 -5.89 10.88 -8.72
CA LEU A 142 -5.31 10.66 -10.04
C LEU A 142 -4.65 11.96 -10.55
N PRO A 143 -3.32 12.09 -10.43
CA PRO A 143 -2.63 13.31 -10.81
C PRO A 143 -2.48 13.47 -12.32
N VAL A 144 -2.14 14.69 -12.75
CA VAL A 144 -1.67 14.99 -14.11
C VAL A 144 -0.32 14.36 -14.42
N LYS A 145 -0.07 14.08 -15.71
CA LYS A 145 1.21 13.58 -16.22
C LYS A 145 2.36 14.51 -15.84
N LYS A 146 3.40 13.92 -15.24
CA LYS A 146 4.64 14.61 -14.86
C LYS A 146 5.81 14.07 -15.67
N ASP A 147 6.34 14.86 -16.58
CA ASP A 147 7.50 14.49 -17.40
C ASP A 147 8.86 14.86 -16.78
N PHE A 148 8.86 15.04 -15.46
CA PHE A 148 10.04 15.38 -14.67
C PHE A 148 10.28 14.40 -13.52
N VAL A 149 11.46 14.49 -12.94
CA VAL A 149 11.96 13.73 -11.80
C VAL A 149 12.50 14.73 -10.79
N ALA A 150 12.32 14.44 -9.51
CA ALA A 150 12.90 15.23 -8.43
C ALA A 150 14.14 14.55 -7.85
N ILE A 151 15.14 15.32 -7.43
CA ILE A 151 16.33 14.86 -6.73
C ILE A 151 16.46 15.65 -5.43
N THR A 152 16.58 14.97 -4.30
CA THR A 152 16.72 15.55 -2.96
C THR A 152 17.83 14.83 -2.17
N GLY A 153 18.15 15.37 -1.00
CA GLY A 153 19.08 14.76 -0.04
C GLY A 153 20.53 15.18 -0.24
N ALA A 154 21.47 14.35 0.21
CA ALA A 154 22.90 14.66 0.27
C ALA A 154 23.60 14.55 -1.10
N THR A 155 23.38 15.51 -1.99
CA THR A 155 24.06 15.62 -3.30
C THR A 155 25.06 16.78 -3.29
N LYS A 156 25.88 16.90 -4.34
CA LYS A 156 26.76 18.08 -4.45
C LYS A 156 25.99 19.33 -4.86
N ALA A 157 24.81 19.17 -5.48
CA ALA A 157 24.00 20.31 -5.89
C ALA A 157 23.68 21.25 -4.71
N GLN A 158 23.47 20.73 -3.49
CA GLN A 158 23.16 21.54 -2.31
C GLN A 158 24.23 22.59 -2.00
N GLU A 159 25.49 22.34 -2.38
CA GLU A 159 26.60 23.28 -2.19
C GLU A 159 26.87 24.13 -3.44
N LEU A 160 26.43 23.68 -4.62
CA LEU A 160 26.85 24.23 -5.91
C LEU A 160 25.78 25.06 -6.62
N TYR A 161 24.50 24.80 -6.36
CA TYR A 161 23.39 25.45 -7.07
C TYR A 161 22.71 26.48 -6.19
N THR A 162 22.17 27.52 -6.84
CA THR A 162 21.41 28.57 -6.16
C THR A 162 20.06 28.05 -5.66
N GLN A 163 19.47 28.75 -4.69
CA GLN A 163 18.14 28.41 -4.15
C GLN A 163 17.02 28.53 -5.19
N GLU A 164 17.22 29.33 -6.24
CA GLU A 164 16.29 29.42 -7.38
C GLU A 164 16.21 28.11 -8.17
N ILE A 165 17.36 27.43 -8.34
CA ILE A 165 17.46 26.13 -9.02
C ILE A 165 17.05 25.00 -8.06
N LEU A 166 17.39 25.13 -6.77
CA LEU A 166 17.11 24.17 -5.71
C LEU A 166 15.98 24.62 -4.79
N LYS A 167 14.79 24.79 -5.35
CA LYS A 167 13.61 25.12 -4.56
C LYS A 167 13.38 24.07 -3.47
N ASP A 168 13.40 24.49 -2.20
CA ASP A 168 13.24 23.63 -1.01
C ASP A 168 14.22 22.43 -0.98
N GLY A 169 15.45 22.62 -1.48
CA GLY A 169 16.47 21.57 -1.56
C GLY A 169 16.15 20.47 -2.59
N LYS A 170 15.16 20.71 -3.47
CA LYS A 170 14.67 19.79 -4.49
C LYS A 170 15.04 20.27 -5.88
N LEU A 171 15.88 19.48 -6.54
CA LEU A 171 16.22 19.69 -7.94
C LEU A 171 15.20 18.98 -8.85
N THR A 172 14.51 19.72 -9.71
CA THR A 172 13.57 19.14 -10.68
C THR A 172 14.20 19.08 -12.07
N VAL A 173 14.18 17.91 -12.70
CA VAL A 173 14.91 17.62 -13.94
C VAL A 173 14.04 16.82 -14.92
N PRO A 174 14.30 16.87 -16.23
CA PRO A 174 13.53 16.11 -17.20
C PRO A 174 13.69 14.59 -17.00
N PHE A 175 12.60 13.85 -17.21
CA PHE A 175 12.62 12.40 -17.19
C PHE A 175 13.35 11.81 -18.41
N HIS A 176 14.19 10.80 -18.16
CA HIS A 176 14.85 9.98 -19.18
C HIS A 176 14.45 8.51 -19.06
N LYS A 177 13.84 7.97 -20.13
CA LYS A 177 13.42 6.57 -20.22
C LYS A 177 14.59 5.61 -19.99
N GLY A 178 14.37 4.60 -19.15
CA GLY A 178 15.33 3.53 -18.87
C GLY A 178 16.49 3.90 -17.93
N LYS A 179 16.60 5.17 -17.52
CA LYS A 179 17.67 5.60 -16.62
C LYS A 179 17.37 5.26 -15.16
N ARG A 180 18.44 5.00 -14.40
CA ARG A 180 18.42 4.65 -12.98
C ARG A 180 18.81 5.85 -12.12
N ALA A 181 18.52 5.80 -10.82
CA ALA A 181 18.73 6.91 -9.89
C ALA A 181 20.15 7.51 -9.95
N ARG A 182 21.18 6.66 -10.06
CA ARG A 182 22.58 7.08 -10.16
C ARG A 182 22.86 7.97 -11.37
N PHE A 183 22.23 7.72 -12.51
CA PHE A 183 22.38 8.57 -13.70
C PHE A 183 21.96 10.00 -13.41
N TYR A 184 20.80 10.17 -12.75
CA TYR A 184 20.27 11.49 -12.44
C TYR A 184 21.14 12.22 -11.41
N VAL A 185 21.54 11.52 -10.34
CA VAL A 185 22.42 12.09 -9.31
C VAL A 185 23.76 12.53 -9.92
N SER A 186 24.38 11.71 -10.78
CA SER A 186 25.63 12.09 -11.44
C SER A 186 25.46 13.24 -12.43
N LYS A 187 24.44 13.18 -13.29
CA LYS A 187 24.29 14.10 -14.42
C LYS A 187 23.75 15.46 -14.01
N TYR A 188 22.78 15.48 -13.09
CA TYR A 188 22.07 16.70 -12.72
C TYR A 188 22.41 17.21 -11.34
N ALA A 189 22.75 16.34 -10.39
CA ALA A 189 22.99 16.74 -9.00
C ALA A 189 24.50 16.89 -8.68
N ALA A 190 25.34 16.98 -9.71
CA ALA A 190 26.81 17.00 -9.65
C ALA A 190 27.44 15.82 -8.85
N GLY A 191 26.70 14.74 -8.65
CA GLY A 191 27.12 13.57 -7.87
C GLY A 191 26.66 13.59 -6.41
N ILE A 192 27.23 12.68 -5.63
CA ILE A 192 26.89 12.48 -4.21
C ILE A 192 27.69 13.48 -3.37
N GLY A 193 27.03 14.12 -2.40
CA GLY A 193 27.64 15.07 -1.47
C GLY A 193 28.60 14.38 -0.49
N LYS A 194 29.37 15.17 0.27
CA LYS A 194 30.40 14.65 1.20
C LYS A 194 29.79 13.73 2.26
N ASP A 195 28.63 14.10 2.76
CA ASP A 195 27.82 13.40 3.76
C ASP A 195 26.91 12.32 3.15
N GLY A 196 26.77 12.26 1.82
CA GLY A 196 25.90 11.31 1.13
C GLY A 196 26.48 9.90 1.00
N LYS A 197 25.61 8.88 0.97
CA LYS A 197 26.01 7.47 0.78
C LYS A 197 25.33 6.85 -0.44
N ALA A 198 26.14 6.35 -1.39
CA ALA A 198 25.64 5.76 -2.64
C ALA A 198 24.68 4.58 -2.43
N SER A 199 24.93 3.73 -1.43
CA SER A 199 24.07 2.59 -1.10
C SER A 199 22.74 3.00 -0.46
N LYS A 200 22.59 4.26 -0.02
CA LYS A 200 21.38 4.82 0.59
C LYS A 200 20.57 5.67 -0.39
N ILE A 201 20.84 5.56 -1.69
CA ILE A 201 19.97 6.18 -2.70
C ILE A 201 18.66 5.40 -2.75
N THR A 202 17.55 6.11 -2.57
CA THR A 202 16.18 5.59 -2.70
C THR A 202 15.42 6.33 -3.80
N VAL A 203 14.37 5.69 -4.32
CA VAL A 203 13.44 6.27 -5.28
C VAL A 203 12.03 6.04 -4.76
N VAL A 204 11.28 7.12 -4.57
CA VAL A 204 9.85 7.11 -4.30
C VAL A 204 9.15 7.30 -5.64
N HIS A 205 8.36 6.32 -6.06
CA HIS A 205 7.55 6.42 -7.26
C HIS A 205 6.25 7.20 -6.98
N PRO A 206 5.62 7.76 -8.03
CA PRO A 206 4.39 8.56 -7.90
C PRO A 206 3.23 7.86 -7.17
N ASN A 207 3.11 6.55 -7.30
CA ASN A 207 2.12 5.72 -6.61
C ASN A 207 2.47 5.37 -5.14
N GLY A 208 3.52 6.00 -4.58
CA GLY A 208 4.01 5.74 -3.23
C GLY A 208 4.99 4.56 -3.09
N GLU A 209 5.25 3.79 -4.16
CA GLU A 209 6.19 2.66 -4.10
C GLU A 209 7.63 3.15 -3.85
N VAL A 210 8.27 2.67 -2.77
CA VAL A 210 9.65 3.02 -2.44
C VAL A 210 10.61 1.91 -2.84
N LYS A 211 11.68 2.26 -3.58
CA LYS A 211 12.78 1.34 -3.95
C LYS A 211 14.10 1.83 -3.41
N LYS A 212 14.87 0.91 -2.83
CA LYS A 212 16.23 1.17 -2.35
C LYS A 212 17.29 0.61 -3.27
N THR A 213 18.47 1.23 -3.25
CA THR A 213 19.67 0.67 -3.89
C THR A 213 20.01 -0.66 -3.25
N LYS A 214 20.26 -1.68 -4.08
CA LYS A 214 20.69 -3.01 -3.63
C LYS A 214 22.21 -3.07 -3.66
N ASN A 215 22.81 -3.51 -2.56
CA ASN A 215 24.25 -3.69 -2.44
C ASN A 215 24.58 -5.19 -2.43
N PHE A 216 25.43 -5.63 -3.36
CA PHE A 216 25.88 -7.01 -3.48
C PHE A 216 27.38 -7.15 -3.16
N GLY A 217 27.94 -6.22 -2.38
CA GLY A 217 29.36 -6.17 -2.03
C GLY A 217 30.20 -5.51 -3.12
N LEU A 218 30.38 -6.20 -4.25
CA LEU A 218 31.21 -5.75 -5.37
C LEU A 218 30.54 -4.68 -6.24
N PHE A 219 29.21 -4.64 -6.28
CA PHE A 219 28.47 -3.71 -7.11
C PHE A 219 27.15 -3.25 -6.47
N LEU A 220 26.76 -2.02 -6.84
CA LEU A 220 25.50 -1.39 -6.44
C LEU A 220 24.53 -1.41 -7.61
N ILE A 221 23.31 -1.89 -7.37
CA ILE A 221 22.20 -1.82 -8.32
C ILE A 221 21.21 -0.75 -7.86
N TYR A 222 21.24 0.39 -8.56
CA TYR A 222 20.37 1.53 -8.28
C TYR A 222 18.96 1.34 -8.85
N PRO A 223 17.89 1.84 -8.21
CA PRO A 223 16.53 1.70 -8.71
C PRO A 223 16.33 2.36 -10.08
N LYS A 224 15.47 1.78 -10.92
CA LYS A 224 14.97 2.45 -12.13
C LYS A 224 14.08 3.62 -11.73
N VAL A 225 14.10 4.68 -12.52
CA VAL A 225 13.30 5.89 -12.27
C VAL A 225 12.13 5.90 -13.25
N ARG A 226 10.96 6.32 -12.78
CA ARG A 226 9.75 6.54 -13.60
C ARG A 226 9.48 8.05 -13.69
N LYS A 227 8.61 8.44 -14.63
CA LYS A 227 8.01 9.77 -14.67
C LYS A 227 7.47 10.16 -13.28
N GLY A 228 7.63 11.42 -12.88
CA GLY A 228 7.20 11.94 -11.57
C GLY A 228 7.93 11.38 -10.34
N SER A 229 8.90 10.48 -10.48
CA SER A 229 9.60 9.88 -9.32
C SER A 229 10.45 10.91 -8.57
N GLN A 230 10.64 10.67 -7.28
CA GLN A 230 11.56 11.42 -6.43
C GLN A 230 12.73 10.53 -6.01
N ILE A 231 13.95 11.00 -6.27
CA ILE A 231 15.20 10.36 -5.91
C ILE A 231 15.70 11.03 -4.64
N ASN A 232 16.00 10.26 -3.61
CA ASN A 232 16.59 10.77 -2.38
C ASN A 232 17.98 10.17 -2.15
N VAL A 233 18.97 11.01 -1.87
CA VAL A 233 20.31 10.57 -1.49
C VAL A 233 20.44 10.64 0.03
N GLY A 234 20.41 9.47 0.68
CA GLY A 234 20.54 9.38 2.14
C GLY A 234 21.97 9.68 2.63
N LYS A 235 22.05 10.19 3.87
CA LYS A 235 23.32 10.49 4.56
C LYS A 235 24.00 9.24 5.10
N LYS A 236 25.33 9.28 5.22
CA LYS A 236 26.12 8.30 5.98
C LYS A 236 25.62 8.33 7.44
N GLU A 237 25.45 7.15 8.05
CA GLU A 237 25.30 7.10 9.51
C GLU A 237 26.59 7.63 10.11
N GLU A 238 26.48 8.56 11.06
CA GLU A 238 27.59 8.83 11.96
C GLU A 238 27.82 7.57 12.78
N LYS A 239 29.07 7.11 12.86
CA LYS A 239 29.41 6.07 13.82
C LYS A 239 29.27 6.71 15.19
N GLU A 240 28.20 6.41 15.90
CA GLU A 240 28.17 6.64 17.35
C GLU A 240 29.38 5.92 17.92
N GLN A 241 30.31 6.67 18.53
CA GLN A 241 31.34 6.04 19.35
C GLN A 241 30.59 5.37 20.50
N PRO A 242 30.74 4.06 20.72
CA PRO A 242 30.16 3.44 21.89
C PRO A 242 30.71 4.18 23.12
N GLU A 243 29.83 4.81 23.88
CA GLU A 243 30.17 5.44 25.16
C GLU A 243 30.80 4.35 26.05
N GLY A 244 32.11 4.44 26.26
CA GLY A 244 32.88 3.51 27.09
C GLY A 244 33.83 2.55 26.36
N ALA A 245 34.11 2.71 25.06
CA ALA A 245 35.18 1.91 24.44
C ALA A 245 36.55 2.17 25.12
N PRO A 246 37.26 1.14 25.62
CA PRO A 246 38.57 1.33 26.23
C PRO A 246 39.55 1.93 25.22
N THR A 247 40.25 2.99 25.63
CA THR A 247 41.16 3.82 24.83
C THR A 247 42.50 3.16 24.46
N GLN A 248 42.60 1.84 24.57
CA GLN A 248 43.74 1.09 24.04
C GLN A 248 43.22 0.10 23.02
N LYS A 249 43.36 0.46 21.74
CA LYS A 249 43.40 -0.55 20.69
C LYS A 249 44.69 -1.34 20.93
N GLU A 250 44.59 -2.54 21.49
CA GLU A 250 45.68 -3.50 21.36
C GLU A 250 45.99 -3.62 19.85
N GLU A 251 47.24 -3.39 19.48
CA GLU A 251 47.68 -3.53 18.09
C GLU A 251 47.46 -4.99 17.67
N ILE A 252 46.40 -5.22 16.91
CA ILE A 252 46.19 -6.51 16.25
C ILE A 252 47.30 -6.64 15.22
N ASP A 253 48.24 -7.55 15.47
CA ASP A 253 49.28 -7.91 14.52
C ASP A 253 48.65 -8.65 13.34
N TRP A 254 48.31 -7.87 12.31
CA TRP A 254 47.78 -8.37 11.04
C TRP A 254 48.74 -9.32 10.34
N GLY A 255 50.05 -9.24 10.61
CA GLY A 255 51.04 -10.18 10.10
C GLY A 255 50.78 -11.59 10.65
N LYS A 256 50.53 -11.71 11.95
CA LYS A 256 50.23 -12.99 12.62
C LYS A 256 48.87 -13.56 12.23
N VAL A 257 47.83 -12.72 12.18
CA VAL A 257 46.46 -13.16 11.82
C VAL A 257 46.38 -13.65 10.37
N VAL A 258 47.05 -12.96 9.45
CA VAL A 258 47.11 -13.38 8.05
C VAL A 258 47.98 -14.63 7.90
N ALA A 259 49.10 -14.73 8.61
CA ALA A 259 49.94 -15.94 8.60
C ALA A 259 49.19 -17.18 9.11
N ASP A 260 48.46 -17.07 10.22
CA ASP A 260 47.67 -18.17 10.79
C ASP A 260 46.54 -18.60 9.85
N SER A 261 45.90 -17.64 9.16
CA SER A 261 44.85 -17.93 8.17
C SER A 261 45.40 -18.64 6.93
N ILE A 262 46.57 -18.22 6.45
CA ILE A 262 47.25 -18.88 5.31
C ILE A 262 47.71 -20.28 5.71
N ALA A 263 48.24 -20.47 6.92
CA ALA A 263 48.66 -21.77 7.43
C ALA A 263 47.49 -22.76 7.55
N GLN A 264 46.32 -22.30 8.00
CA GLN A 264 45.11 -23.13 8.03
C GLN A 264 44.63 -23.50 6.62
N ALA A 265 44.64 -22.54 5.69
CA ALA A 265 44.24 -22.79 4.30
C ALA A 265 45.19 -23.76 3.58
N THR A 266 46.51 -23.64 3.80
CA THR A 266 47.51 -24.56 3.22
C THR A 266 47.43 -25.95 3.84
N ALA A 267 47.12 -26.08 5.13
CA ALA A 267 46.86 -27.37 5.77
C ALA A 267 45.64 -28.08 5.16
N ILE A 268 44.54 -27.34 4.95
CA ILE A 268 43.32 -27.87 4.30
C ILE A 268 43.62 -28.28 2.85
N LEU A 269 44.31 -27.43 2.07
CA LEU A 269 44.71 -27.77 0.70
C LEU A 269 45.64 -28.99 0.66
N SER A 270 46.61 -29.08 1.59
CA SER A 270 47.53 -30.21 1.67
C SER A 270 46.78 -31.50 1.98
N LEU A 271 45.81 -31.47 2.90
CA LEU A 271 44.96 -32.61 3.21
C LEU A 271 44.12 -33.05 2.01
N ILE A 272 43.53 -32.10 1.28
CA ILE A 272 42.77 -32.37 0.04
C ILE A 272 43.67 -33.02 -1.03
N LEU A 273 44.88 -32.49 -1.23
CA LEU A 273 45.85 -33.04 -2.18
C LEU A 273 46.33 -34.43 -1.79
N LEU A 274 46.50 -34.70 -0.49
CA LEU A 274 46.90 -36.01 0.02
C LEU A 274 45.79 -37.06 -0.20
N ILE A 275 44.53 -36.67 0.03
CA ILE A 275 43.35 -37.50 -0.26
C ILE A 275 43.23 -37.79 -1.77
N GLN A 276 43.49 -36.81 -2.62
CA GLN A 276 43.49 -36.99 -4.08
C GLN A 276 44.63 -37.89 -4.59
N LYS A 277 45.71 -38.06 -3.82
CA LYS A 277 46.87 -38.88 -4.20
C LYS A 277 46.78 -40.33 -3.69
N VAL A 278 45.81 -40.62 -2.82
CA VAL A 278 45.57 -41.95 -2.22
C VAL A 278 44.43 -42.71 -2.92
N ASN A 279 43.72 -42.07 -3.86
CA ASN A 279 42.75 -42.70 -4.76
C ASN A 279 43.29 -42.88 -6.18
#